data_AF-A0A401X768-F1
#
_entry.id   AF-A0A401X768-F1
#
_cell.length_a   1.000
_cell.length_b   1.000
_cell.length_c   1.000
_cell.angle_alpha   90.00
_cell.angle_beta   90.00
_cell.angle_gamma   90.00
#
_symmetry.space_group_name_H-M   'P 1'
#
loop_
_entity.id
_entity.type
_entity.pdbx_description
1 polymer ?
#
loop_
_entity_poly.entity_id
_entity_poly.type
_entity_poly.pdbx_seq_one_letter_code
_entity_poly.pdbx_strand_id
1 'polypeptide(L)'
;MKFKTVEDLREAYPNAFKKDGSVDLTGKSEIEELPNDWHVPGTLSLRQCTGLTRLPERLNIEGALDMRRCESVSHIPDDLRVGQSMVITRNDLLSNLPEYLAIGGSLMISDLGNLERMPRNLKVGKDVSIAQCDKLKEVGMHLDIPGNLSISRCAELEELNIEINVGESLRLFEMPSMKEVAPKSRIHGDIIIGDCPHLAAIDPIFYATEILGVIKVDGEKVWPAPEPENPAP
;
A
#
# COMPACT_ATOMS: atom_id res chain seq x y z
N MET A 1 9.86 -2.68 -27.35
CA MET A 1 11.34 -2.72 -27.24
C MET A 1 11.75 -3.49 -26.00
N LYS A 2 12.72 -4.40 -26.10
CA LYS A 2 13.14 -5.26 -24.99
C LYS A 2 14.62 -5.04 -24.70
N PHE A 3 14.94 -4.63 -23.49
CA PHE A 3 16.32 -4.36 -23.08
C PHE A 3 16.85 -5.51 -22.22
N LYS A 4 17.97 -6.10 -22.62
CA LYS A 4 18.62 -7.21 -21.90
C LYS A 4 19.73 -6.75 -20.97
N THR A 5 20.32 -5.59 -21.23
CA THR A 5 21.36 -4.98 -20.40
C THR A 5 21.03 -3.54 -20.05
N VAL A 6 21.59 -3.05 -18.94
CA VAL A 6 21.43 -1.64 -18.52
C VAL A 6 22.19 -0.72 -19.47
N GLU A 7 23.29 -1.20 -20.06
CA GLU A 7 24.06 -0.52 -21.09
C GLU A 7 23.19 -0.18 -22.30
N ASP A 8 22.47 -1.16 -22.86
CA ASP A 8 21.58 -0.95 -24.01
C ASP A 8 20.45 0.04 -23.68
N LEU A 9 19.87 -0.09 -22.48
CA LEU A 9 18.82 0.81 -22.01
C LEU A 9 19.33 2.25 -21.88
N ARG A 10 20.56 2.41 -21.38
CA ARG A 10 21.23 3.71 -21.20
C ARG A 10 21.68 4.31 -22.53
N GLU A 11 22.07 3.50 -23.51
CA GLU A 11 22.37 3.97 -24.86
C GLU A 11 21.10 4.47 -25.56
N ALA A 12 19.98 3.75 -25.42
CA ALA A 12 18.70 4.15 -26.00
C ALA A 12 18.08 5.39 -25.34
N TYR A 13 18.25 5.53 -24.02
CA TYR A 13 17.66 6.63 -23.24
C TYR A 13 18.68 7.32 -22.31
N PRO A 14 19.73 7.97 -22.85
CA PRO A 14 20.81 8.54 -22.03
C PRO A 14 20.31 9.61 -21.06
N ASN A 15 19.31 10.39 -21.45
CA ASN A 15 18.73 11.44 -20.61
C ASN A 15 17.81 10.92 -19.49
N ALA A 16 17.44 9.63 -19.50
CA ALA A 16 16.68 9.00 -18.43
C ALA A 16 17.53 8.82 -17.16
N PHE A 17 18.82 8.53 -17.33
CA PHE A 17 19.76 8.28 -16.23
C PHE A 17 20.28 9.61 -15.66
N LYS A 18 20.01 9.85 -14.37
CA LYS A 18 20.33 11.10 -13.68
C LYS A 18 21.64 10.97 -12.91
N LYS A 19 22.23 12.12 -12.56
CA LYS A 19 23.54 12.19 -11.87
C LYS A 19 23.50 11.62 -10.45
N ASP A 20 22.34 11.62 -9.82
CA ASP A 20 22.09 11.06 -8.49
C ASP A 20 21.82 9.55 -8.51
N GLY A 21 21.93 8.90 -9.68
CA GLY A 21 21.63 7.48 -9.85
C GLY A 21 20.15 7.16 -10.07
N SER A 22 19.26 8.17 -10.05
CA SER A 22 17.85 7.98 -10.39
C SER A 22 17.69 7.72 -11.89
N VAL A 23 16.64 6.99 -12.27
CA VAL A 23 16.30 6.69 -13.66
C VAL A 23 14.83 7.03 -13.90
N ASP A 24 14.60 7.92 -14.86
CA ASP A 24 13.26 8.36 -15.24
C ASP A 24 12.90 7.85 -16.64
N LEU A 25 12.08 6.79 -16.67
CA LEU A 25 11.52 6.20 -17.89
C LEU A 25 10.06 6.63 -18.10
N THR A 26 9.63 7.74 -17.49
CA THR A 26 8.25 8.21 -17.61
C THR A 26 7.83 8.33 -19.09
N GLY A 27 6.69 7.73 -19.44
CA GLY A 27 6.08 7.79 -20.76
C GLY A 27 6.75 6.91 -21.82
N LYS A 28 7.72 6.06 -21.45
CA LYS A 28 8.38 5.11 -22.36
C LYS A 28 7.52 3.87 -22.61
N SER A 29 6.34 4.11 -23.19
CA SER A 29 5.33 3.10 -23.52
C SER A 29 5.83 2.02 -24.49
N GLU A 30 6.89 2.28 -25.24
CA GLU A 30 7.52 1.34 -26.13
C GLU A 30 8.39 0.29 -25.42
N ILE A 31 8.72 0.46 -24.14
CA ILE A 31 9.52 -0.50 -23.37
C ILE A 31 8.62 -1.65 -22.93
N GLU A 32 8.94 -2.86 -23.37
CA GLU A 32 8.22 -4.10 -23.06
C GLU A 32 8.90 -4.93 -21.96
N GLU A 33 10.24 -4.90 -21.92
CA GLU A 33 11.06 -5.62 -20.96
C GLU A 33 12.25 -4.75 -20.54
N LEU A 34 12.51 -4.73 -19.23
CA LEU A 34 13.68 -4.12 -18.62
C LEU A 34 14.74 -5.19 -18.29
N PRO A 35 16.01 -4.79 -18.12
CA PRO A 35 17.08 -5.72 -17.76
C PRO A 35 16.86 -6.34 -16.39
N ASN A 36 17.08 -7.66 -16.27
CA ASN A 36 17.22 -8.34 -14.98
C ASN A 36 18.50 -7.87 -14.27
N ASP A 37 18.63 -8.23 -12.98
CA ASP A 37 19.83 -7.91 -12.18
C ASP A 37 20.13 -6.41 -12.10
N TRP A 38 19.09 -5.58 -12.25
CA TRP A 38 19.27 -4.14 -12.33
C TRP A 38 19.32 -3.51 -10.95
N HIS A 39 20.48 -2.93 -10.64
CA HIS A 39 20.65 -2.06 -9.49
C HIS A 39 20.43 -0.59 -9.87
N VAL A 40 19.50 0.08 -9.18
CA VAL A 40 19.19 1.50 -9.34
C VAL A 40 19.58 2.22 -8.02
N PRO A 41 20.68 3.01 -8.00
CA PRO A 41 21.11 3.72 -6.79
C PRO A 41 20.15 4.83 -6.34
N GLY A 42 19.34 5.37 -7.25
CA GLY A 42 18.36 6.40 -6.96
C GLY A 42 16.92 5.90 -7.06
N THR A 43 16.03 6.80 -7.44
CA THR A 43 14.61 6.50 -7.70
C THR A 43 14.42 5.94 -9.11
N LEU A 44 13.56 4.93 -9.26
CA LEU A 44 13.10 4.44 -10.56
C LEU A 44 11.66 4.94 -10.82
N SER A 45 11.49 5.76 -11.87
CA SER A 45 10.17 6.19 -12.33
C SER A 45 9.78 5.45 -13.61
N LEU A 46 8.70 4.68 -13.53
CA LEU A 46 8.11 3.91 -14.63
C LEU A 46 6.74 4.46 -15.03
N ARG A 47 6.41 5.69 -14.64
CA ARG A 47 5.09 6.26 -14.87
C ARG A 47 4.70 6.18 -16.33
N GLN A 48 3.50 5.68 -16.64
CA GLN A 48 3.00 5.56 -18.01
C GLN A 48 3.85 4.67 -18.93
N CYS A 49 4.64 3.74 -18.39
CA CYS A 49 5.28 2.67 -19.16
C CYS A 49 4.24 1.59 -19.53
N THR A 50 3.30 1.93 -20.41
CA THR A 50 2.14 1.07 -20.72
C THR A 50 2.48 -0.17 -21.54
N GLY A 51 3.65 -0.25 -22.18
CA GLY A 51 4.12 -1.47 -22.85
C GLY A 51 4.81 -2.47 -21.91
N LEU A 52 5.19 -2.04 -20.70
CA LEU A 52 5.93 -2.89 -19.77
C LEU A 52 4.99 -3.95 -19.20
N THR A 53 5.36 -5.22 -19.33
CA THR A 53 4.48 -6.35 -18.96
C THR A 53 4.75 -6.93 -17.58
N ARG A 54 5.98 -6.74 -17.07
CA ARG A 54 6.44 -7.17 -15.75
C ARG A 54 7.63 -6.32 -15.31
N LEU A 55 7.88 -6.27 -14.00
CA LEU A 55 9.18 -5.81 -13.50
C LEU A 55 10.26 -6.89 -13.73
N PRO A 56 11.54 -6.49 -13.90
CA PRO A 56 12.64 -7.43 -14.05
C PRO A 56 12.97 -8.16 -12.74
N GLU A 57 13.44 -9.41 -12.86
CA GLU A 57 13.93 -10.22 -11.73
C GLU A 57 15.18 -9.58 -11.11
N ARG A 58 15.34 -9.73 -9.79
CA ARG A 58 16.46 -9.18 -9.01
C ARG A 58 16.61 -7.66 -9.14
N LEU A 59 15.50 -6.95 -9.32
CA LEU A 59 15.46 -5.49 -9.31
C LEU A 59 15.71 -4.96 -7.90
N ASN A 60 16.80 -4.20 -7.73
CA ASN A 60 17.19 -3.60 -6.46
C ASN A 60 17.28 -2.08 -6.60
N ILE A 61 16.35 -1.36 -5.97
CA ILE A 61 16.24 0.10 -6.01
C ILE A 61 16.57 0.63 -4.61
N GLU A 62 17.63 1.43 -4.48
CA GLU A 62 17.97 2.04 -3.18
C GLU A 62 17.02 3.21 -2.82
N GLY A 63 16.51 3.90 -3.84
CA GLY A 63 15.53 4.97 -3.71
C GLY A 63 14.08 4.47 -3.74
N ALA A 64 13.21 5.29 -4.32
CA ALA A 64 11.78 5.00 -4.45
C ALA A 64 11.44 4.33 -5.80
N LEU A 65 10.29 3.65 -5.86
CA LEU A 65 9.72 3.10 -7.08
C LEU A 65 8.36 3.75 -7.36
N ASP A 66 8.20 4.37 -8.53
CA ASP A 66 6.96 5.00 -8.98
C ASP A 66 6.40 4.27 -10.22
N MET A 67 5.32 3.51 -10.01
CA MET A 67 4.60 2.73 -11.03
C MET A 67 3.17 3.23 -11.18
N ARG A 68 2.98 4.49 -11.55
CA ARG A 68 1.64 5.00 -11.89
C ARG A 68 1.31 4.74 -13.36
N ARG A 69 0.15 4.15 -13.63
CA ARG A 69 -0.37 3.89 -15.00
C ARG A 69 0.53 2.96 -15.82
N CYS A 70 1.06 1.91 -15.21
CA CYS A 70 1.73 0.82 -15.94
C CYS A 70 0.71 -0.28 -16.24
N GLU A 71 -0.26 0.04 -17.10
CA GLU A 71 -1.50 -0.75 -17.26
C GLU A 71 -1.27 -2.19 -17.73
N SER A 72 -0.17 -2.46 -18.44
CA SER A 72 0.17 -3.81 -18.91
C SER A 72 0.97 -4.65 -17.90
N VAL A 73 1.41 -4.07 -16.78
CA VAL A 73 2.17 -4.81 -15.76
C VAL A 73 1.24 -5.76 -15.04
N SER A 74 1.48 -7.06 -15.21
CA SER A 74 0.71 -8.14 -14.58
C SER A 74 1.48 -8.88 -13.49
N HIS A 75 2.79 -8.67 -13.40
CA HIS A 75 3.65 -9.37 -12.45
C HIS A 75 4.75 -8.47 -11.89
N ILE A 76 4.92 -8.56 -10.57
CA ILE A 76 6.03 -8.00 -9.80
C ILE A 76 6.75 -9.21 -9.17
N PRO A 77 8.07 -9.35 -9.33
CA PRO A 77 8.81 -10.52 -8.85
C PRO A 77 8.96 -10.49 -7.32
N ASP A 78 9.07 -11.68 -6.72
CA ASP A 78 9.17 -11.87 -5.27
C ASP A 78 10.47 -11.36 -4.66
N ASP A 79 11.49 -11.12 -5.49
CA ASP A 79 12.80 -10.65 -5.06
C ASP A 79 13.00 -9.12 -5.21
N LEU A 80 11.94 -8.38 -5.53
CA LEU A 80 11.95 -6.92 -5.59
C LEU A 80 12.40 -6.32 -4.25
N ARG A 81 13.36 -5.39 -4.30
CA ARG A 81 13.79 -4.58 -3.16
C ARG A 81 13.65 -3.09 -3.46
N VAL A 82 12.98 -2.37 -2.55
CA VAL A 82 12.83 -0.91 -2.61
C VAL A 82 13.30 -0.31 -1.29
N GLY A 83 14.37 0.49 -1.33
CA GLY A 83 14.99 1.07 -0.13
C GLY A 83 14.20 2.24 0.47
N GLN A 84 13.37 2.92 -0.33
CA GLN A 84 12.46 3.97 0.14
C GLN A 84 11.00 3.60 -0.14
N SER A 85 10.18 4.53 -0.63
CA SER A 85 8.75 4.32 -0.81
C SER A 85 8.41 3.69 -2.18
N MET A 86 7.28 2.99 -2.23
CA MET A 86 6.74 2.42 -3.46
C MET A 86 5.34 2.97 -3.71
N VAL A 87 5.07 3.42 -4.94
CA VAL A 87 3.76 3.92 -5.38
C VAL A 87 3.27 3.10 -6.57
N ILE A 88 2.08 2.51 -6.45
CA ILE A 88 1.43 1.74 -7.51
C ILE A 88 0.01 2.27 -7.68
N THR A 89 -0.27 2.95 -8.79
CA THR A 89 -1.62 3.51 -9.04
C THR A 89 -2.10 3.21 -10.44
N ARG A 90 -3.33 2.71 -10.60
CA ARG A 90 -3.93 2.38 -11.91
C ARG A 90 -3.08 1.37 -12.70
N ASN A 91 -2.85 0.21 -12.09
CA ASN A 91 -2.17 -0.92 -12.72
C ASN A 91 -3.18 -2.06 -12.81
N ASP A 92 -4.11 -1.95 -13.75
CA ASP A 92 -5.34 -2.74 -13.72
C ASP A 92 -5.11 -4.24 -13.92
N LEU A 93 -4.05 -4.66 -14.62
CA LEU A 93 -3.72 -6.08 -14.78
C LEU A 93 -3.03 -6.69 -13.56
N LEU A 94 -2.62 -5.90 -12.58
CA LEU A 94 -1.97 -6.40 -11.39
C LEU A 94 -3.01 -6.99 -10.43
N SER A 95 -3.10 -8.31 -10.39
CA SER A 95 -4.05 -9.02 -9.51
C SER A 95 -3.47 -9.40 -8.15
N ASN A 96 -2.14 -9.45 -8.04
CA ASN A 96 -1.42 -9.81 -6.82
C ASN A 96 -0.13 -9.00 -6.72
N LEU A 97 0.29 -8.74 -5.49
CA LEU A 97 1.64 -8.31 -5.14
C LEU A 97 2.48 -9.52 -4.69
N PRO A 98 3.81 -9.41 -4.65
CA PRO A 98 4.69 -10.44 -4.09
C PRO A 98 4.22 -10.96 -2.74
N GLU A 99 4.40 -12.26 -2.47
CA GLU A 99 4.06 -12.81 -1.14
C GLU A 99 4.93 -12.19 -0.04
N TYR A 100 6.20 -11.96 -0.38
CA TYR A 100 7.18 -11.25 0.44
C TYR A 100 7.50 -9.91 -0.23
N LEU A 101 7.19 -8.81 0.45
CA LEU A 101 7.47 -7.48 -0.08
C LEU A 101 8.14 -6.64 1.00
N ALA A 102 9.37 -6.20 0.73
CA ALA A 102 10.17 -5.39 1.65
C ALA A 102 10.42 -3.99 1.07
N ILE A 103 9.91 -2.99 1.78
CA ILE A 103 9.96 -1.58 1.41
C ILE A 103 10.53 -0.79 2.58
N GLY A 104 11.64 -0.08 2.41
CA GLY A 104 12.26 0.67 3.50
C GLY A 104 11.49 1.94 3.91
N GLY A 105 10.59 2.43 3.04
CA GLY A 105 9.70 3.56 3.30
C GLY A 105 8.23 3.17 3.42
N SER A 106 7.36 3.97 2.79
CA SER A 106 5.91 3.77 2.78
C SER A 106 5.44 3.05 1.51
N LEU A 107 4.35 2.29 1.61
CA LEU A 107 3.64 1.72 0.46
C LEU A 107 2.36 2.51 0.19
N MET A 108 2.18 2.99 -1.04
CA MET A 108 0.94 3.59 -1.49
C MET A 108 0.41 2.83 -2.70
N ILE A 109 -0.76 2.23 -2.55
CA ILE A 109 -1.48 1.57 -3.65
C ILE A 109 -2.83 2.22 -3.85
N SER A 110 -3.18 2.53 -5.10
CA SER A 110 -4.52 2.99 -5.40
C SER A 110 -5.05 2.56 -6.77
N ASP A 111 -6.36 2.49 -6.90
CA ASP A 111 -7.02 2.16 -8.17
C ASP A 111 -6.50 0.83 -8.76
N LEU A 112 -6.34 -0.21 -7.93
CA LEU A 112 -5.94 -1.55 -8.39
C LEU A 112 -7.17 -2.45 -8.49
N GLY A 113 -7.89 -2.34 -9.61
CA GLY A 113 -9.22 -2.94 -9.78
C GLY A 113 -9.26 -4.48 -9.83
N ASN A 114 -8.11 -5.15 -9.89
CA ASN A 114 -8.00 -6.62 -9.85
C ASN A 114 -7.24 -7.15 -8.62
N LEU A 115 -6.76 -6.28 -7.73
CA LEU A 115 -6.07 -6.72 -6.52
C LEU A 115 -7.09 -7.31 -5.53
N GLU A 116 -6.96 -8.61 -5.25
CA GLU A 116 -7.87 -9.30 -4.33
C GLU A 116 -7.34 -9.40 -2.90
N ARG A 117 -6.02 -9.39 -2.72
CA ARG A 117 -5.35 -9.56 -1.43
C ARG A 117 -4.06 -8.76 -1.31
N MET A 118 -3.73 -8.34 -0.10
CA MET A 118 -2.41 -7.78 0.23
C MET A 118 -1.35 -8.90 0.41
N PRO A 119 -0.04 -8.58 0.29
CA PRO A 119 1.04 -9.50 0.64
C PRO A 119 0.88 -10.09 2.04
N ARG A 120 1.12 -11.39 2.19
CA ARG A 120 1.08 -12.07 3.50
C ARG A 120 2.20 -11.60 4.41
N ASN A 121 3.37 -11.29 3.84
CA ASN A 121 4.57 -10.88 4.55
C ASN A 121 5.05 -9.50 4.06
N LEU A 122 4.22 -8.48 4.26
CA LEU A 122 4.59 -7.10 3.99
C LEU A 122 5.49 -6.56 5.10
N LYS A 123 6.67 -6.06 4.75
CA LYS A 123 7.53 -5.26 5.63
C LYS A 123 7.66 -3.86 5.07
N VAL A 124 7.17 -2.87 5.81
CA VAL A 124 7.36 -1.45 5.51
C VAL A 124 8.14 -0.76 6.62
N GLY A 125 8.89 0.29 6.28
CA GLY A 125 9.57 1.10 7.30
C GLY A 125 8.71 2.22 7.87
N LYS A 126 7.58 2.55 7.23
CA LYS A 126 6.70 3.66 7.61
C LYS A 126 5.21 3.31 7.45
N ASP A 127 4.51 3.96 6.52
CA ASP A 127 3.06 3.90 6.38
C ASP A 127 2.62 2.96 5.26
N VAL A 128 1.36 2.51 5.34
CA VAL A 128 0.65 1.84 4.25
C VAL A 128 -0.62 2.61 3.95
N SER A 129 -0.82 2.96 2.67
CA SER A 129 -2.05 3.56 2.16
C SER A 129 -2.62 2.72 1.04
N ILE A 130 -3.89 2.35 1.17
CA ILE A 130 -4.66 1.55 0.21
C ILE A 130 -5.93 2.34 -0.12
N ALA A 131 -6.15 2.65 -1.40
CA ALA A 131 -7.33 3.40 -1.81
C ALA A 131 -7.96 2.86 -3.10
N GLN A 132 -9.28 2.81 -3.21
CA GLN A 132 -9.95 2.51 -4.49
C GLN A 132 -9.58 1.12 -5.06
N CYS A 133 -9.39 0.13 -4.19
CA CYS A 133 -9.14 -1.26 -4.57
C CYS A 133 -10.41 -2.07 -4.33
N ASP A 134 -11.41 -1.92 -5.20
CA ASP A 134 -12.76 -2.42 -4.92
C ASP A 134 -12.87 -3.94 -4.78
N LYS A 135 -12.01 -4.70 -5.46
CA LYS A 135 -11.97 -6.18 -5.35
C LYS A 135 -11.13 -6.69 -4.19
N LEU A 136 -10.52 -5.81 -3.40
CA LEU A 136 -9.72 -6.19 -2.26
C LEU A 136 -10.63 -6.79 -1.19
N LYS A 137 -10.47 -8.08 -0.91
CA LYS A 137 -11.30 -8.83 0.03
C LYS A 137 -10.61 -9.07 1.36
N GLU A 138 -9.29 -8.99 1.36
CA GLU A 138 -8.48 -9.40 2.50
C GLU A 138 -7.26 -8.49 2.67
N VAL A 139 -7.15 -7.92 3.86
CA VAL A 139 -5.94 -7.25 4.35
C VAL A 139 -5.51 -7.95 5.64
N GLY A 140 -4.45 -8.75 5.53
CA GLY A 140 -3.71 -9.24 6.69
C GLY A 140 -3.73 -10.76 6.92
N MET A 141 -2.61 -11.22 7.50
CA MET A 141 -2.54 -12.34 8.43
C MET A 141 -1.44 -12.07 9.47
N HIS A 142 -0.40 -11.29 9.12
CA HIS A 142 0.63 -10.72 10.02
C HIS A 142 1.17 -9.42 9.40
N LEU A 143 0.66 -8.26 9.80
CA LEU A 143 1.12 -6.95 9.32
C LEU A 143 1.79 -6.19 10.45
N ASP A 144 3.01 -5.70 10.23
CA ASP A 144 3.72 -4.83 11.16
C ASP A 144 4.06 -3.51 10.47
N ILE A 145 3.33 -2.46 10.84
CA ILE A 145 3.36 -1.14 10.20
C ILE A 145 3.82 -0.14 11.26
N PRO A 146 5.08 0.33 11.23
CA PRO A 146 5.58 1.28 12.22
C PRO A 146 4.83 2.61 12.26
N GLY A 147 4.32 3.04 11.10
CA GLY A 147 3.55 4.28 10.94
C GLY A 147 2.05 4.02 10.92
N ASN A 148 1.38 4.67 9.97
CA ASN A 148 -0.07 4.63 9.81
C ASN A 148 -0.51 3.56 8.82
N LEU A 149 -1.68 2.96 9.08
CA LEU A 149 -2.43 2.19 8.11
C LEU A 149 -3.67 2.98 7.70
N SER A 150 -3.77 3.35 6.42
CA SER A 150 -4.95 4.01 5.86
C SER A 150 -5.56 3.14 4.76
N ILE A 151 -6.84 2.85 4.87
CA ILE A 151 -7.61 2.12 3.86
C ILE A 151 -8.86 2.92 3.55
N SER A 152 -9.09 3.22 2.27
CA SER A 152 -10.27 3.95 1.87
C SER A 152 -10.88 3.46 0.57
N ARG A 153 -12.20 3.65 0.42
CA ARG A 153 -12.93 3.37 -0.82
C ARG A 153 -12.64 1.96 -1.37
N CYS A 154 -12.68 0.93 -0.54
CA CYS A 154 -12.55 -0.46 -1.01
C CYS A 154 -13.89 -1.17 -0.77
N ALA A 155 -14.67 -1.33 -1.85
CA ALA A 155 -16.06 -1.72 -1.75
C ALA A 155 -16.30 -3.14 -1.22
N GLU A 156 -15.48 -4.13 -1.57
CA GLU A 156 -15.65 -5.53 -1.17
C GLU A 156 -14.90 -5.92 0.11
N LEU A 157 -14.13 -5.01 0.73
CA LEU A 157 -13.37 -5.34 1.94
C LEU A 157 -14.33 -5.38 3.14
N GLU A 158 -14.53 -6.58 3.69
CA GLU A 158 -15.47 -6.80 4.79
C GLU A 158 -14.81 -6.80 6.17
N GLU A 159 -13.54 -7.18 6.24
CA GLU A 159 -12.80 -7.32 7.49
C GLU A 159 -11.31 -7.05 7.29
N LEU A 160 -10.64 -6.63 8.37
CA LEU A 160 -9.17 -6.73 8.46
C LEU A 160 -8.85 -7.99 9.25
N ASN A 161 -8.14 -8.94 8.63
CA ASN A 161 -7.83 -10.23 9.24
C ASN A 161 -6.86 -10.10 10.44
N ILE A 162 -6.75 -11.19 11.20
CA ILE A 162 -6.02 -11.28 12.47
C ILE A 162 -4.55 -10.78 12.40
N GLU A 163 -4.11 -10.18 13.51
CA GLU A 163 -2.73 -9.75 13.82
C GLU A 163 -2.15 -8.61 12.97
N ILE A 164 -2.72 -7.41 13.13
CA ILE A 164 -2.15 -6.17 12.61
C ILE A 164 -1.54 -5.38 13.78
N ASN A 165 -0.28 -4.96 13.63
CA ASN A 165 0.39 -4.01 14.50
C ASN A 165 0.53 -2.69 13.76
N VAL A 166 -0.05 -1.62 14.31
CA VAL A 166 0.08 -0.27 13.77
C VAL A 166 0.71 0.61 14.85
N GLY A 167 1.91 1.10 14.57
CA GLY A 167 2.69 1.92 15.49
C GLY A 167 2.18 3.35 15.63
N GLU A 168 1.38 3.83 14.67
CA GLU A 168 0.60 5.05 14.77
C GLU A 168 -0.91 4.74 14.60
N SER A 169 -1.61 5.43 13.70
CA SER A 169 -3.08 5.38 13.62
C SER A 169 -3.59 4.46 12.52
N LEU A 170 -4.73 3.82 12.78
CA LEU A 170 -5.55 3.11 11.81
C LEU A 170 -6.65 4.03 11.28
N ARG A 171 -6.77 4.13 9.96
CA ARG A 171 -7.75 4.99 9.28
C ARG A 171 -8.56 4.19 8.28
N LEU A 172 -9.88 4.17 8.44
CA LEU A 172 -10.83 3.49 7.56
C LEU A 172 -11.87 4.50 7.07
N PHE A 173 -11.97 4.68 5.75
CA PHE A 173 -12.86 5.69 5.17
C PHE A 173 -13.64 5.18 3.97
N GLU A 174 -14.94 5.45 3.92
CA GLU A 174 -15.81 5.09 2.78
C GLU A 174 -15.75 3.58 2.47
N MET A 175 -16.02 2.75 3.48
CA MET A 175 -15.92 1.29 3.41
C MET A 175 -17.31 0.66 3.54
N PRO A 176 -18.07 0.51 2.44
CA PRO A 176 -19.49 0.20 2.50
C PRO A 176 -19.79 -1.21 2.99
N SER A 177 -18.89 -2.18 2.80
CA SER A 177 -19.08 -3.59 3.20
C SER A 177 -18.35 -3.96 4.50
N MET A 178 -17.65 -3.02 5.12
CA MET A 178 -16.79 -3.26 6.28
C MET A 178 -17.61 -3.57 7.53
N LYS A 179 -17.51 -4.79 8.04
CA LYS A 179 -18.28 -5.32 9.17
C LYS A 179 -17.46 -5.40 10.45
N GLU A 180 -16.15 -5.62 10.34
CA GLU A 180 -15.31 -5.83 11.51
C GLU A 180 -13.93 -5.17 11.35
N VAL A 181 -13.51 -4.44 12.38
CA VAL A 181 -12.19 -3.81 12.42
C VAL A 181 -11.22 -4.71 13.20
N ALA A 182 -10.35 -5.41 12.48
CA ALA A 182 -9.04 -5.87 12.94
C ALA A 182 -9.00 -6.66 14.27
N PRO A 183 -9.81 -7.72 14.47
CA PRO A 183 -9.81 -8.50 15.71
C PRO A 183 -8.40 -8.91 16.09
N LYS A 184 -8.08 -8.70 17.37
CA LYS A 184 -6.78 -9.03 18.00
C LYS A 184 -5.59 -8.17 17.57
N SER A 185 -5.82 -6.99 17.01
CA SER A 185 -4.74 -6.08 16.59
C SER A 185 -4.21 -5.22 17.74
N ARG A 186 -2.99 -4.68 17.56
CA ARG A 186 -2.39 -3.66 18.45
C ARG A 186 -2.26 -2.35 17.69
N ILE A 187 -2.96 -1.33 18.15
CA ILE A 187 -2.96 0.00 17.55
C ILE A 187 -2.46 1.00 18.60
N HIS A 188 -1.25 1.52 18.42
CA HIS A 188 -0.68 2.48 19.37
C HIS A 188 -1.31 3.87 19.26
N GLY A 189 -1.77 4.27 18.07
CA GLY A 189 -2.41 5.56 17.83
C GLY A 189 -3.93 5.48 17.86
N ASP A 190 -4.55 6.40 17.12
CA ASP A 190 -6.00 6.50 17.02
C ASP A 190 -6.57 5.48 16.01
N ILE A 191 -7.81 5.08 16.25
CA ILE A 191 -8.64 4.43 15.23
C ILE A 191 -9.65 5.47 14.74
N ILE A 192 -9.59 5.78 13.46
CA ILE A 192 -10.46 6.78 12.84
C ILE A 192 -11.27 6.09 11.75
N ILE A 193 -12.59 6.06 11.94
CA ILE A 193 -13.55 5.45 11.04
C ILE A 193 -14.45 6.56 10.52
N GLY A 194 -14.63 6.65 9.21
CA GLY A 194 -15.56 7.57 8.57
C GLY A 194 -16.31 6.91 7.43
N ASP A 195 -17.60 7.18 7.29
CA ASP A 195 -18.44 6.68 6.19
C ASP A 195 -18.38 5.14 6.05
N CYS A 196 -18.46 4.43 7.18
CA CYS A 196 -18.47 2.96 7.26
C CYS A 196 -19.81 2.48 7.87
N PRO A 197 -20.88 2.34 7.07
CA PRO A 197 -22.26 2.24 7.56
C PRO A 197 -22.54 1.01 8.44
N HIS A 198 -21.81 -0.09 8.24
CA HIS A 198 -21.95 -1.30 9.06
C HIS A 198 -21.16 -1.25 10.36
N LEU A 199 -20.20 -0.32 10.52
CA LEU A 199 -19.42 -0.12 11.74
C LEU A 199 -20.07 0.88 12.70
N ALA A 200 -20.97 1.73 12.22
CA ALA A 200 -21.58 2.83 13.00
C ALA A 200 -22.35 2.37 14.25
N ALA A 201 -22.75 1.10 14.33
CA ALA A 201 -23.54 0.55 15.43
C ALA A 201 -22.78 -0.44 16.33
N ILE A 202 -21.50 -0.72 16.05
CA ILE A 202 -20.76 -1.76 16.75
C ILE A 202 -20.01 -1.17 17.93
N ASP A 203 -20.07 -1.85 19.07
CA ASP A 203 -19.33 -1.49 20.28
C ASP A 203 -17.81 -1.51 19.99
N PRO A 204 -17.12 -0.35 20.09
CA PRO A 204 -15.71 -0.21 19.74
C PRO A 204 -14.76 -1.11 20.55
N ILE A 205 -15.23 -1.65 21.68
CA ILE A 205 -14.42 -2.44 22.62
C ILE A 205 -14.01 -3.81 22.05
N PHE A 206 -14.73 -4.35 21.07
CA PHE A 206 -14.47 -5.71 20.56
C PHE A 206 -13.34 -5.81 19.52
N TYR A 207 -12.78 -4.69 19.08
CA TYR A 207 -11.95 -4.66 17.88
C TYR A 207 -10.46 -4.91 18.07
N ALA A 208 -9.88 -4.62 19.23
CA ALA A 208 -8.43 -4.64 19.37
C ALA A 208 -7.97 -5.23 20.70
N THR A 209 -6.83 -5.91 20.66
CA THR A 209 -6.15 -6.41 21.86
C THR A 209 -5.60 -5.26 22.69
N GLU A 210 -5.18 -4.16 22.04
CA GLU A 210 -4.57 -3.00 22.69
C GLU A 210 -4.78 -1.74 21.82
N ILE A 211 -5.37 -0.70 22.42
CA ILE A 211 -5.52 0.64 21.82
C ILE A 211 -4.99 1.64 22.82
N LEU A 212 -3.96 2.41 22.46
CA LEU A 212 -3.43 3.47 23.31
C LEU A 212 -3.98 4.87 22.95
N GLY A 213 -4.55 5.04 21.76
CA GLY A 213 -5.21 6.26 21.31
C GLY A 213 -6.73 6.27 21.54
N VAL A 214 -7.42 7.14 20.79
CA VAL A 214 -8.89 7.24 20.82
C VAL A 214 -9.53 6.56 19.61
N ILE A 215 -10.79 6.15 19.77
CA ILE A 215 -11.61 5.70 18.63
C ILE A 215 -12.57 6.82 18.28
N LYS A 216 -12.55 7.23 17.01
CA LYS A 216 -13.49 8.21 16.44
C LYS A 216 -14.27 7.58 15.30
N VAL A 217 -15.59 7.75 15.31
CA VAL A 217 -16.50 7.30 14.27
C VAL A 217 -17.26 8.53 13.76
N ASP A 218 -17.14 8.81 12.46
CA ASP A 218 -17.76 9.97 11.80
C ASP A 218 -17.47 11.31 12.50
N GLY A 219 -16.28 11.42 13.09
CA GLY A 219 -15.80 12.60 13.82
C GLY A 219 -16.10 12.58 15.32
N GLU A 220 -17.03 11.74 15.79
CA GLU A 220 -17.41 11.63 17.20
C GLU A 220 -16.48 10.67 17.96
N LYS A 221 -16.03 11.09 19.15
CA LYS A 221 -15.21 10.23 20.02
C LYS A 221 -16.10 9.21 20.71
N VAL A 222 -15.86 7.92 20.43
CA VAL A 222 -16.61 6.80 21.03
C VAL A 222 -15.78 6.01 22.06
N TRP A 223 -14.45 6.16 22.06
CA TRP A 223 -13.56 5.53 23.04
C TRP A 223 -12.36 6.41 23.43
N PRO A 224 -11.90 6.38 24.70
CA PRO A 224 -12.63 5.84 25.85
C PRO A 224 -13.98 6.55 26.02
N ALA A 225 -14.96 5.83 26.56
CA ALA A 225 -16.30 6.38 26.75
C ALA A 225 -16.21 7.73 27.46
N PRO A 226 -16.93 8.77 26.99
CA PRO A 226 -16.93 10.06 27.65
C PRO A 226 -17.36 9.89 29.11
N GLU A 227 -16.70 10.61 30.04
CA GLU A 227 -17.13 10.62 31.44
C GLU A 227 -18.59 11.09 31.51
N PRO A 228 -19.45 10.44 32.32
CA PRO A 228 -20.83 10.89 32.46
C PRO A 228 -20.83 12.34 32.93
N GLU A 229 -21.60 13.21 32.25
CA GLU A 229 -21.80 14.58 32.70
C GLU A 229 -22.28 14.56 34.15
N ASN A 230 -21.53 15.17 35.05
CA ASN A 230 -21.97 15.36 36.43
C ASN A 230 -23.31 16.12 36.35
N PRO A 231 -24.40 15.62 36.96
CA PRO A 231 -25.67 16.34 36.94
C PRO A 231 -25.43 17.76 37.46
N ALA A 232 -25.95 18.75 36.73
CA ALA A 232 -25.85 20.15 37.12
C ALA A 232 -26.35 20.33 38.57
N PRO A 233 -25.68 21.18 39.38
CA PRO A 233 -25.97 21.33 40.81
C PRO A 233 -27.40 21.82 41.10
#